data_AF-A0A0J8CL77-F1
#
_entry.id   AF-A0A0J8CL77-F1
#
_cell.length_a   1.000
_cell.length_b   1.000
_cell.length_c   1.000
_cell.angle_alpha   90.00
_cell.angle_beta   90.00
_cell.angle_gamma   90.00
#
_symmetry.space_group_name_H-M   'P 1'
#
loop_
_entity.id
_entity.type
_entity.pdbx_description
1 polymer ?
#
loop_
_entity_poly.entity_id
_entity_poly.type
_entity_poly.pdbx_seq_one_letter_code
_entity_poly.pdbx_strand_id
1 'polypeptide(L)'
;MKQDHSFYFLLLLLFNLLLQSYSEKSNGVCVSPGGRFRPFLSEGKPPRSTRDLTLCRMYKRNTCCDVSHTHSALLSIRKLASTGEANQECLHLWEVLECSLCDPDVGVKPGPPVICASFCERVFRACADAYFSMDAINQVLSPCGVGDFVCGRASEWLHNGTELCRAAGFSVKTIRDAGLSVEGASCYGGQASLDSIADSWKRSQTSTSPNNVHNGLLEDFQQWVTEMPFAERVSWVVGGLVLTVGLFFMSKRKRHRQRQMQAAIIRAARIRQLDSKTDQRPSTTQGTRKAAVR
;
A
#
# COMPACT_ATOMS: atom_id res chain seq x y z
N MET A 1 -24.87 24.71 -51.77
CA MET A 1 -24.59 24.36 -50.35
C MET A 1 -24.85 22.87 -50.10
N LYS A 2 -24.06 21.97 -50.70
CA LYS A 2 -24.20 20.50 -50.51
C LYS A 2 -22.85 19.79 -50.32
N GLN A 3 -21.75 20.56 -50.28
CA GLN A 3 -20.38 20.05 -50.32
C GLN A 3 -19.76 19.91 -48.93
N ASP A 4 -20.23 20.69 -47.95
CA ASP A 4 -19.63 20.75 -46.62
C ASP A 4 -19.96 19.52 -45.75
N HIS A 5 -21.14 18.94 -45.89
CA HIS A 5 -21.53 17.75 -45.11
C HIS A 5 -20.78 16.49 -45.53
N SER A 6 -20.43 16.37 -46.81
CA SER A 6 -19.66 15.22 -47.31
C SER A 6 -18.23 15.23 -46.75
N PHE A 7 -17.62 16.41 -46.68
CA PHE A 7 -16.27 16.58 -46.14
C PHE A 7 -16.21 16.28 -44.63
N TYR A 8 -17.19 16.75 -43.85
CA TYR A 8 -17.29 16.44 -42.43
C TYR A 8 -17.50 14.95 -42.16
N PHE A 9 -18.30 14.26 -42.96
CA PHE A 9 -18.51 12.81 -42.83
C PHE A 9 -17.23 12.02 -43.14
N LEU A 10 -16.50 12.42 -44.17
CA LEU A 10 -15.21 11.83 -44.53
C LEU A 10 -14.17 12.05 -43.43
N LEU A 11 -14.13 13.25 -42.84
CA LEU A 11 -13.22 13.57 -41.74
C LEU A 11 -13.54 12.77 -40.47
N LEU A 12 -14.82 12.59 -40.15
CA LEU A 12 -15.28 11.75 -39.04
C LEU A 12 -14.96 10.27 -39.25
N LEU A 13 -15.10 9.76 -40.48
CA LEU A 13 -14.71 8.39 -40.82
C LEU A 13 -13.21 8.17 -40.68
N LEU A 14 -12.39 9.11 -41.19
CA LEU A 14 -10.93 9.07 -41.05
C LEU A 14 -10.50 9.17 -39.59
N PHE A 15 -11.16 10.00 -38.79
CA PHE A 15 -10.90 10.12 -37.35
C PHE A 15 -11.27 8.81 -36.61
N ASN A 16 -12.40 8.18 -36.93
CA ASN A 16 -12.77 6.88 -36.34
C ASN A 16 -11.82 5.74 -36.77
N LEU A 17 -11.35 5.74 -38.01
CA LEU A 17 -10.32 4.81 -38.50
C LEU A 17 -8.98 5.02 -37.79
N LEU A 18 -8.59 6.27 -37.54
CA LEU A 18 -7.39 6.63 -36.77
C LEU A 18 -7.51 6.31 -35.26
N LEU A 19 -8.72 6.36 -34.69
CA LEU A 19 -8.96 5.92 -33.31
C LEU A 19 -8.92 4.38 -33.19
N GLN A 20 -9.33 3.65 -34.22
CA GLN A 20 -9.26 2.19 -34.22
C GLN A 20 -7.83 1.67 -34.33
N SER A 21 -6.94 2.37 -35.04
CA SER A 21 -5.53 2.00 -35.14
C SER A 21 -4.71 2.32 -33.88
N TYR A 22 -5.20 3.16 -32.97
CA TYR A 22 -4.52 3.50 -31.71
C TYR A 22 -4.75 2.48 -30.58
N SER A 23 -5.62 1.49 -30.79
CA SER A 23 -5.80 0.36 -29.85
C SER A 23 -5.00 -0.83 -30.36
N GLU A 24 -3.67 -0.70 -30.39
CA GLU A 24 -2.78 -1.83 -30.64
C GLU A 24 -2.88 -2.81 -29.47
N LYS A 25 -3.86 -3.71 -29.57
CA LYS A 25 -4.08 -4.79 -28.63
C LYS A 25 -2.85 -5.69 -28.76
N SER A 26 -2.14 -5.92 -27.66
CA SER A 26 -0.98 -6.81 -27.63
C SER A 26 -1.39 -8.19 -28.18
N ASN A 27 -1.14 -8.44 -29.46
CA ASN A 27 -1.38 -9.74 -30.11
C ASN A 27 -0.35 -10.79 -29.69
N GLY A 28 0.41 -10.51 -28.61
CA GLY A 28 1.38 -11.41 -28.02
C GLY A 28 0.70 -12.51 -27.20
N VAL A 29 1.39 -13.64 -27.10
CA VAL A 29 1.08 -14.71 -26.16
C VAL A 29 1.89 -14.52 -24.90
N CYS A 30 1.38 -15.00 -23.78
CA CYS A 30 2.10 -15.01 -22.51
C CYS A 30 3.36 -15.86 -22.64
N VAL A 31 4.49 -15.33 -22.17
CA VAL A 31 5.81 -15.98 -22.19
C VAL A 31 6.33 -16.04 -20.78
N SER A 32 6.74 -17.22 -20.31
CA SER A 32 7.23 -17.34 -18.93
C SER A 32 8.53 -16.53 -18.72
N PRO A 33 8.61 -15.69 -17.67
CA PRO A 33 9.72 -14.76 -17.45
C PRO A 33 11.04 -15.43 -17.03
N GLY A 34 10.97 -16.59 -16.37
CA GLY A 34 12.13 -17.23 -15.73
C GLY A 34 12.67 -16.47 -14.51
N GLY A 35 13.88 -16.83 -14.06
CA GLY A 35 14.49 -16.26 -12.86
C GLY A 35 13.75 -16.65 -11.58
N ARG A 36 13.49 -15.68 -10.70
CA ARG A 36 12.70 -15.91 -9.46
C ARG A 36 11.20 -16.08 -9.69
N PHE A 37 10.73 -15.78 -10.90
CA PHE A 37 9.30 -15.75 -11.20
C PHE A 37 8.83 -17.12 -11.69
N ARG A 38 7.66 -17.53 -11.21
CA ARG A 38 7.08 -18.81 -11.63
C ARG A 38 6.65 -18.76 -13.10
N PRO A 39 6.65 -19.91 -13.79
CA PRO A 39 6.09 -20.01 -15.14
C PRO A 39 4.59 -19.69 -15.15
N PHE A 40 4.12 -19.07 -16.23
CA PHE A 40 2.71 -18.79 -16.41
C PHE A 40 1.94 -20.06 -16.76
N LEU A 41 0.82 -20.33 -16.08
CA LEU A 41 -0.11 -21.38 -16.50
C LEU A 41 -0.78 -21.08 -17.85
N SER A 42 -0.79 -19.81 -18.27
CA SER A 42 -1.28 -19.37 -19.57
C SER A 42 -0.17 -19.21 -20.62
N GLU A 43 1.03 -19.76 -20.40
CA GLU A 43 2.09 -19.72 -21.40
C GLU A 43 1.60 -20.22 -22.77
N GLY A 44 1.96 -19.48 -23.83
CA GLY A 44 1.50 -19.73 -25.20
C GLY A 44 0.05 -19.30 -25.49
N LYS A 45 -0.69 -18.76 -24.51
CA LYS A 45 -2.04 -18.22 -24.68
C LYS A 45 -2.02 -16.69 -24.58
N PRO A 46 -2.96 -15.98 -25.24
CA PRO A 46 -3.04 -14.53 -25.08
C PRO A 46 -3.43 -14.13 -23.64
N PRO A 47 -3.01 -12.93 -23.19
CA PRO A 47 -3.52 -12.34 -21.96
C PRO A 47 -5.05 -12.34 -21.94
N ARG A 48 -5.64 -12.66 -20.79
CA ARG A 48 -7.10 -12.80 -20.67
C ARG A 48 -7.60 -12.19 -19.37
N SER A 49 -8.91 -11.93 -19.32
CA SER A 49 -9.55 -11.55 -18.06
C SER A 49 -9.65 -12.76 -17.14
N THR A 50 -9.40 -12.54 -15.86
CA THR A 50 -9.53 -13.52 -14.78
C THR A 50 -10.21 -12.86 -13.60
N ARG A 51 -11.10 -13.57 -12.88
CA ARG A 51 -11.79 -13.01 -11.72
C ARG A 51 -11.06 -13.20 -10.39
N ASP A 52 -10.02 -14.03 -10.39
CA ASP A 52 -9.53 -14.69 -9.18
C ASP A 52 -8.24 -14.08 -8.61
N LEU A 53 -7.89 -12.86 -9.05
CA LEU A 53 -6.68 -12.17 -8.57
C LEU A 53 -6.91 -11.62 -7.15
N THR A 54 -6.20 -12.20 -6.18
CA THR A 54 -6.27 -11.77 -4.76
C THR A 54 -5.58 -10.43 -4.53
N LEU A 55 -4.49 -10.19 -5.26
CA LEU A 55 -3.73 -8.93 -5.36
C LEU A 55 -3.57 -8.55 -6.85
N CYS A 56 -3.02 -7.38 -7.19
CA CYS A 56 -2.79 -6.97 -8.59
C CYS A 56 -4.07 -6.83 -9.42
N ARG A 57 -5.17 -6.43 -8.75
CA ARG A 57 -6.52 -6.35 -9.36
C ARG A 57 -6.60 -5.37 -10.53
N MET A 58 -5.65 -4.43 -10.66
CA MET A 58 -5.58 -3.55 -11.83
C MET A 58 -5.47 -4.30 -13.16
N TYR A 59 -4.92 -5.53 -13.16
CA TYR A 59 -4.73 -6.35 -14.37
C TYR A 59 -5.83 -7.40 -14.57
N LYS A 60 -6.88 -7.40 -13.74
CA LYS A 60 -7.98 -8.39 -13.78
C LYS A 60 -8.61 -8.56 -15.17
N ARG A 61 -8.63 -7.50 -15.98
CA ARG A 61 -9.25 -7.50 -17.32
C ARG A 61 -8.36 -8.07 -18.41
N ASN A 62 -7.05 -8.02 -18.25
CA ASN A 62 -6.11 -8.45 -19.27
C ASN A 62 -4.75 -8.77 -18.62
N THR A 63 -4.45 -10.04 -18.41
CA THR A 63 -3.20 -10.46 -17.75
C THR A 63 -2.77 -11.87 -18.15
N CYS A 64 -1.49 -12.16 -17.92
CA CYS A 64 -0.91 -13.51 -17.94
C CYS A 64 -0.87 -14.17 -16.56
N CYS A 65 -1.15 -13.43 -15.48
CA CYS A 65 -1.09 -13.93 -14.11
C CYS A 65 -2.32 -14.75 -13.72
N ASP A 66 -2.10 -15.68 -12.79
CA ASP A 66 -3.13 -16.41 -12.06
C ASP A 66 -3.08 -16.13 -10.54
N VAL A 67 -3.89 -16.87 -9.78
CA VAL A 67 -3.96 -16.76 -8.32
C VAL A 67 -2.61 -17.03 -7.64
N SER A 68 -1.82 -17.97 -8.15
CA SER A 68 -0.55 -18.35 -7.54
C SER A 68 0.51 -17.24 -7.62
N HIS A 69 0.49 -16.48 -8.72
CA HIS A 69 1.37 -15.32 -8.92
C HIS A 69 1.00 -14.19 -7.96
N THR A 70 -0.30 -13.86 -7.89
CA THR A 70 -0.78 -12.78 -7.00
C THR A 70 -0.68 -13.13 -5.52
N HIS A 71 -0.76 -14.42 -5.17
CA HIS A 71 -0.49 -14.89 -3.82
C HIS A 71 0.98 -14.65 -3.40
N SER A 72 1.93 -14.87 -4.31
CA SER A 72 3.36 -14.60 -4.03
C SER A 72 3.60 -13.12 -3.73
N ALA A 73 3.01 -12.23 -4.53
CA ALA A 73 3.07 -10.79 -4.30
C ALA A 73 2.42 -10.42 -2.96
N LEU A 74 1.27 -11.00 -2.62
CA LEU A 74 0.60 -10.79 -1.33
C LEU A 74 1.45 -11.20 -0.13
N LEU A 75 2.16 -12.33 -0.21
CA LEU A 75 3.07 -12.76 0.84
C LEU A 75 4.25 -11.78 1.01
N SER A 76 4.80 -11.29 -0.11
CA SER A 76 5.87 -10.28 -0.13
C SER A 76 5.45 -9.02 0.64
N ILE A 77 4.26 -8.49 0.34
CA ILE A 77 3.69 -7.30 1.02
C ILE A 77 3.39 -7.55 2.50
N ARG A 78 2.86 -8.72 2.85
CA ARG A 78 2.58 -9.08 4.24
C ARG A 78 3.85 -9.15 5.08
N LYS A 79 4.92 -9.74 4.55
CA LYS A 79 6.23 -9.75 5.22
C LYS A 79 6.72 -8.32 5.48
N LEU A 80 6.70 -7.49 4.43
CA LEU A 80 7.12 -6.09 4.50
C LEU A 80 6.31 -5.28 5.54
N ALA A 81 5.00 -5.51 5.63
CA ALA A 81 4.13 -4.86 6.61
C ALA A 81 4.32 -5.38 8.04
N SER A 82 4.77 -6.62 8.22
CA SER A 82 4.86 -7.28 9.53
C SER A 82 6.03 -6.80 10.39
N THR A 83 7.10 -6.30 9.77
CA THR A 83 8.31 -5.82 10.46
C THR A 83 8.22 -4.34 10.87
N GLY A 84 7.11 -3.66 10.55
CA GLY A 84 6.74 -2.35 11.12
C GLY A 84 7.48 -1.13 10.57
N GLU A 85 8.57 -1.31 9.82
CA GLU A 85 9.44 -0.22 9.34
C GLU A 85 9.10 0.21 7.90
N ALA A 86 8.26 -0.54 7.20
CA ALA A 86 7.74 -0.14 5.90
C ALA A 86 6.56 0.82 6.05
N ASN A 87 6.73 2.06 5.57
CA ASN A 87 5.64 3.03 5.49
C ASN A 87 4.62 2.65 4.39
N GLN A 88 3.46 3.31 4.37
CA GLN A 88 2.40 3.02 3.40
C GLN A 88 2.84 3.22 1.94
N GLU A 89 3.71 4.19 1.68
CA GLU A 89 4.24 4.44 0.34
C GLU A 89 5.14 3.28 -0.13
N CYS A 90 6.00 2.76 0.74
CA CYS A 90 6.82 1.59 0.48
C CYS A 90 5.96 0.36 0.17
N LEU A 91 4.95 0.09 0.99
CA LEU A 91 4.03 -1.03 0.76
C LEU A 91 3.35 -0.91 -0.61
N HIS A 92 2.85 0.27 -0.96
CA HIS A 92 2.17 0.49 -2.23
C HIS A 92 3.12 0.37 -3.43
N LEU A 93 4.29 1.01 -3.36
CA LEU A 93 5.29 0.94 -4.43
C LEU A 93 5.82 -0.47 -4.63
N TRP A 94 6.01 -1.23 -3.54
CA TRP A 94 6.40 -2.63 -3.61
C TRP A 94 5.29 -3.51 -4.21
N GLU A 95 4.01 -3.23 -3.91
CA GLU A 95 2.89 -3.93 -4.54
C GLU A 95 2.89 -3.70 -6.05
N VAL A 96 3.02 -2.44 -6.48
CA VAL A 96 3.07 -2.07 -7.90
C VAL A 96 4.25 -2.74 -8.59
N LEU A 97 5.39 -2.86 -7.91
CA LEU A 97 6.59 -3.56 -8.41
C LEU A 97 6.36 -5.06 -8.58
N GLU A 98 5.85 -5.76 -7.57
CA GLU A 98 5.57 -7.20 -7.63
C GLU A 98 4.47 -7.53 -8.65
N CYS A 99 3.49 -6.63 -8.81
CA CYS A 99 2.41 -6.78 -9.78
C CYS A 99 2.83 -6.48 -11.23
N SER A 100 4.06 -5.97 -11.48
CA SER A 100 4.54 -5.66 -12.82
C SER A 100 4.49 -6.84 -13.78
N LEU A 101 4.71 -8.06 -13.28
CA LEU A 101 4.63 -9.29 -14.09
C LEU A 101 3.24 -9.53 -14.67
N CYS A 102 2.20 -9.00 -14.02
CA CYS A 102 0.82 -9.19 -14.42
C CYS A 102 0.34 -8.17 -15.46
N ASP A 103 1.16 -7.15 -15.76
CA ASP A 103 0.90 -6.24 -16.86
C ASP A 103 0.91 -7.02 -18.19
N PRO A 104 -0.12 -6.87 -19.05
CA PRO A 104 -0.23 -7.63 -20.29
C PRO A 104 0.90 -7.33 -21.28
N ASP A 105 1.47 -6.13 -21.28
CA ASP A 105 2.58 -5.75 -22.18
C ASP A 105 3.93 -6.23 -21.64
N VAL A 106 3.99 -6.56 -20.35
CA VAL A 106 5.15 -7.19 -19.70
C VAL A 106 5.08 -8.70 -19.85
N GLY A 107 3.94 -9.32 -19.56
CA GLY A 107 3.77 -10.78 -19.53
C GLY A 107 3.89 -11.47 -20.89
N VAL A 108 3.89 -10.72 -21.99
CA VAL A 108 4.14 -11.23 -23.36
C VAL A 108 5.60 -11.12 -23.79
N LYS A 109 6.47 -10.53 -22.96
CA LYS A 109 7.90 -10.37 -23.25
C LYS A 109 8.71 -11.44 -22.51
N PRO A 110 9.78 -11.99 -23.12
CA PRO A 110 10.64 -12.94 -22.43
C PRO A 110 11.48 -12.26 -21.35
N GLY A 111 11.83 -13.02 -20.31
CA GLY A 111 12.72 -12.58 -19.24
C GLY A 111 12.01 -11.87 -18.07
N PRO A 112 12.76 -11.51 -17.02
CA PRO A 112 12.23 -10.75 -15.88
C PRO A 112 11.65 -9.39 -16.31
N PRO A 113 10.61 -8.87 -15.63
CA PRO A 113 10.05 -7.55 -15.92
C PRO A 113 11.11 -6.46 -15.98
N VAL A 114 11.09 -5.65 -17.04
CA VAL A 114 12.01 -4.52 -17.23
C VAL A 114 11.41 -3.28 -16.58
N ILE A 115 11.99 -2.86 -15.47
CA ILE A 115 11.53 -1.75 -14.65
C ILE A 115 12.32 -0.48 -14.98
N CYS A 116 11.67 0.67 -14.99
CA CYS A 116 12.36 1.95 -15.16
C CYS A 116 13.22 2.27 -13.94
N ALA A 117 14.47 2.68 -14.15
CA ALA A 117 15.36 3.09 -13.05
C ALA A 117 14.75 4.17 -12.14
N SER A 118 13.98 5.10 -12.70
CA SER A 118 13.28 6.14 -11.92
C SER A 118 12.19 5.58 -10.99
N PHE A 119 11.51 4.51 -11.39
CA PHE A 119 10.55 3.83 -10.52
C PHE A 119 11.26 3.06 -9.41
N CYS A 120 12.32 2.33 -9.76
CA CYS A 120 13.18 1.65 -8.79
C CYS A 120 13.75 2.59 -7.73
N GLU A 121 14.17 3.79 -8.13
CA GLU A 121 14.65 4.82 -7.22
C GLU A 121 13.57 5.31 -6.24
N ARG A 122 12.32 5.45 -6.71
CA ARG A 122 11.19 5.77 -5.82
C ARG A 122 10.91 4.66 -4.82
N VAL A 123 10.92 3.40 -5.27
CA VAL A 123 10.76 2.24 -4.39
C VAL A 123 11.84 2.24 -3.32
N PHE A 124 13.12 2.43 -3.69
CA PHE A 124 14.23 2.43 -2.75
C PHE A 124 14.13 3.53 -1.71
N ARG A 125 13.82 4.76 -2.11
CA ARG A 125 13.66 5.87 -1.16
C ARG A 125 12.53 5.61 -0.16
N ALA A 126 11.41 5.08 -0.63
CA ALA A 126 10.28 4.78 0.25
C ALA A 126 10.59 3.61 1.20
N CYS A 127 11.33 2.61 0.71
CA CYS A 127 11.63 1.37 1.42
C CYS A 127 13.01 1.31 2.08
N ALA A 128 13.75 2.42 2.13
CA ALA A 128 15.14 2.45 2.59
C ALA A 128 15.32 1.87 4.00
N ASP A 129 14.41 2.22 4.91
CA ASP A 129 14.40 1.76 6.31
C ASP A 129 13.69 0.41 6.52
N ALA A 130 13.01 -0.12 5.49
CA ALA A 130 12.32 -1.40 5.60
C ALA A 130 13.33 -2.55 5.60
N TYR A 131 12.98 -3.64 6.30
CA TYR A 131 13.86 -4.79 6.48
C TYR A 131 13.73 -5.79 5.33
N PHE A 132 14.87 -6.19 4.78
CA PHE A 132 15.00 -7.19 3.72
C PHE A 132 15.97 -8.30 4.14
N SER A 133 15.81 -9.45 3.50
CA SER A 133 16.70 -10.60 3.62
C SER A 133 17.03 -11.14 2.22
N MET A 134 18.17 -11.82 2.10
CA MET A 134 18.49 -12.58 0.91
C MET A 134 17.75 -13.93 0.98
N ASP A 135 16.88 -14.20 0.01
CA ASP A 135 16.22 -15.50 -0.14
C ASP A 135 17.29 -16.55 -0.48
N ALA A 136 17.46 -17.54 0.41
CA ALA A 136 18.47 -18.58 0.25
C ALA A 136 18.23 -19.49 -0.97
N ILE A 137 16.98 -19.60 -1.45
CA ILE A 137 16.61 -20.47 -2.58
C ILE A 137 16.91 -19.76 -3.90
N ASN A 138 16.42 -18.53 -4.02
CA ASN A 138 16.45 -17.80 -5.29
C ASN A 138 17.64 -16.83 -5.40
N GLN A 139 18.39 -16.62 -4.31
CA GLN A 139 19.47 -15.63 -4.21
C GLN A 139 19.02 -14.22 -4.62
N VAL A 140 17.78 -13.87 -4.28
CA VAL A 140 17.20 -12.55 -4.53
C VAL A 140 16.84 -11.89 -3.21
N LEU A 141 16.94 -10.57 -3.19
CA LEU A 141 16.48 -9.78 -2.06
C LEU A 141 14.95 -9.81 -1.99
N SER A 142 14.43 -10.13 -0.81
CA SER A 142 13.00 -10.17 -0.55
C SER A 142 12.67 -9.50 0.80
N PRO A 143 11.44 -9.02 1.02
CA PRO A 143 11.05 -8.51 2.32
C PRO A 143 11.30 -9.55 3.43
N CYS A 144 11.95 -9.11 4.51
CA CYS A 144 12.26 -9.97 5.64
C CYS A 144 10.97 -10.39 6.36
N GLY A 145 10.85 -11.67 6.69
CA GLY A 145 9.79 -12.24 7.50
C GLY A 145 10.33 -12.92 8.76
N VAL A 146 9.41 -13.39 9.60
CA VAL A 146 9.70 -14.05 10.89
C VAL A 146 10.57 -15.32 10.82
N GLY A 147 10.75 -15.91 9.63
CA GLY A 147 11.59 -17.09 9.41
C GLY A 147 12.97 -16.79 8.82
N ASP A 148 13.27 -15.52 8.55
CA ASP A 148 14.53 -15.10 7.95
C ASP A 148 15.58 -14.85 9.03
N PHE A 149 16.78 -15.43 8.86
CA PHE A 149 17.83 -15.38 9.90
C PHE A 149 18.66 -14.09 9.88
N VAL A 150 18.88 -13.52 8.69
CA VAL A 150 19.69 -12.32 8.50
C VAL A 150 18.81 -11.28 7.81
N CYS A 151 18.45 -10.25 8.56
CA CYS A 151 17.67 -9.12 8.06
C CYS A 151 18.41 -7.82 8.33
N GLY A 152 18.36 -6.91 7.38
CA GLY A 152 18.87 -5.54 7.54
C GLY A 152 18.06 -4.58 6.70
N ARG A 153 18.25 -3.28 6.93
CA ARG A 153 17.51 -2.24 6.21
C ARG A 153 17.95 -2.20 4.75
N ALA A 154 17.06 -1.91 3.82
CA ALA A 154 17.42 -1.82 2.40
C ALA A 154 18.65 -0.91 2.16
N SER A 155 18.75 0.21 2.89
CA SER A 155 19.89 1.14 2.81
C SER A 155 21.23 0.59 3.36
N GLU A 156 21.20 -0.49 4.14
CA GLU A 156 22.41 -1.17 4.62
C GLU A 156 22.95 -2.18 3.60
N TRP A 157 22.06 -2.78 2.80
CA TRP A 157 22.42 -3.77 1.78
C TRP A 157 22.74 -3.14 0.42
N LEU A 158 22.15 -1.99 0.11
CA LEU A 158 22.11 -1.42 -1.24
C LEU A 158 22.25 0.10 -1.21
N HIS A 159 22.84 0.67 -2.27
CA HIS A 159 23.13 2.11 -2.31
C HIS A 159 22.15 2.92 -3.16
N ASN A 160 21.39 2.28 -4.05
CA ASN A 160 20.47 2.96 -4.96
C ASN A 160 19.32 2.05 -5.40
N GLY A 161 18.28 2.63 -6.02
CA GLY A 161 17.13 1.85 -6.43
C GLY A 161 17.39 0.87 -7.58
N THR A 162 18.35 1.17 -8.46
CA THR A 162 18.69 0.25 -9.54
C THR A 162 19.24 -1.07 -9.00
N GLU A 163 20.11 -0.99 -7.98
CA GLU A 163 20.61 -2.16 -7.26
C GLU A 163 19.48 -2.89 -6.53
N LEU A 164 18.55 -2.17 -5.88
CA LEU A 164 17.38 -2.77 -5.23
C LEU A 164 16.55 -3.63 -6.17
N CYS A 165 16.14 -3.08 -7.30
CA CYS A 165 15.34 -3.83 -8.28
C CYS A 165 16.10 -5.04 -8.84
N ARG A 166 17.40 -4.89 -9.15
CA ARG A 166 18.23 -6.00 -9.66
C ARG A 166 18.40 -7.10 -8.62
N ALA A 167 18.70 -6.73 -7.37
CA ALA A 167 18.83 -7.66 -6.25
C ALA A 167 17.50 -8.37 -5.99
N ALA A 168 16.36 -7.68 -6.15
CA ALA A 168 15.03 -8.28 -6.10
C ALA A 168 14.65 -9.07 -7.36
N GLY A 169 15.59 -9.37 -8.26
CA GLY A 169 15.39 -10.24 -9.43
C GLY A 169 14.71 -9.60 -10.64
N PHE A 170 14.60 -8.27 -10.69
CA PHE A 170 14.06 -7.54 -11.84
C PHE A 170 15.15 -7.06 -12.81
N SER A 171 14.78 -6.92 -14.08
CA SER A 171 15.61 -6.22 -15.07
C SER A 171 15.39 -4.71 -14.94
N VAL A 172 16.42 -3.89 -15.13
CA VAL A 172 16.30 -2.43 -15.02
C VAL A 172 16.81 -1.74 -16.28
N LYS A 173 15.98 -0.88 -16.88
CA LYS A 173 16.38 -0.01 -18.00
C LYS A 173 16.96 1.29 -17.45
N THR A 174 18.22 1.57 -17.77
CA THR A 174 18.87 2.82 -17.36
C THR A 174 18.70 3.91 -18.42
N ILE A 175 18.86 5.18 -18.01
CA ILE A 175 18.76 6.34 -18.92
C ILE A 175 19.81 6.27 -20.04
N ARG A 176 20.96 5.65 -19.77
CA ARG A 176 22.06 5.50 -20.75
C ARG A 176 21.69 4.54 -21.89
N ASP A 177 20.80 3.59 -21.62
CA ASP A 177 20.36 2.59 -22.61
C ASP A 177 19.31 3.17 -23.57
N ALA A 178 18.72 4.32 -23.26
CA ALA A 178 17.73 5.00 -24.10
C ALA A 178 18.33 5.64 -25.36
N GLY A 179 19.65 5.91 -25.36
CA GLY A 179 20.35 6.51 -26.50
C GLY A 179 20.83 5.51 -27.57
N LEU A 180 20.75 4.21 -27.30
CA LEU A 180 21.31 3.16 -28.18
C LEU A 180 20.26 2.21 -28.79
N SER A 181 19.01 2.21 -28.29
CA SER A 181 17.95 1.37 -28.83
C SER A 181 17.16 2.10 -29.92
N VAL A 182 17.42 1.77 -31.18
CA VAL A 182 16.42 1.89 -32.25
C VAL A 182 15.27 0.94 -31.87
N GLU A 183 14.06 1.49 -31.77
CA GLU A 183 12.84 0.90 -31.16
C GLU A 183 12.86 0.78 -29.63
N GLY A 184 12.28 1.79 -28.99
CA GLY A 184 12.28 1.97 -27.54
C GLY A 184 11.50 0.91 -26.79
N ALA A 185 12.20 -0.09 -26.25
CA ALA A 185 11.64 -0.98 -25.23
C ALA A 185 11.10 -0.14 -24.05
N SER A 186 9.77 -0.02 -23.96
CA SER A 186 9.10 0.62 -22.84
C SER A 186 9.42 -0.15 -21.56
N CYS A 187 9.79 0.57 -20.50
CA CYS A 187 9.99 0.00 -19.17
C CYS A 187 8.75 0.25 -18.31
N TYR A 188 8.49 -0.67 -17.39
CA TYR A 188 7.38 -0.57 -16.45
C TYR A 188 7.67 0.47 -15.36
N GLY A 189 6.65 1.23 -14.96
CA GLY A 189 6.78 2.28 -13.93
C GLY A 189 7.25 3.64 -14.46
N GLY A 190 7.43 3.77 -15.78
CA GLY A 190 7.56 5.08 -16.44
C GLY A 190 6.22 5.82 -16.44
N GLN A 191 6.24 7.15 -16.62
CA GLN A 191 5.03 7.97 -16.54
C GLN A 191 3.91 7.47 -17.46
N ALA A 192 4.22 7.20 -18.74
CA ALA A 192 3.25 6.64 -19.68
C ALA A 192 2.70 5.25 -19.29
N SER A 193 3.52 4.40 -18.66
CA SER A 193 3.09 3.09 -18.17
C SER A 193 2.15 3.22 -16.97
N LEU A 194 2.48 4.11 -16.02
CA LEU A 194 1.63 4.37 -14.85
C LEU A 194 0.32 5.07 -15.23
N ASP A 195 0.34 5.97 -16.21
CA ASP A 195 -0.85 6.65 -16.73
C ASP A 195 -1.80 5.65 -17.41
N SER A 196 -1.28 4.69 -18.19
CA SER A 196 -2.08 3.60 -18.78
C SER A 196 -2.77 2.73 -17.71
N ILE A 197 -2.05 2.41 -16.63
CA ILE A 197 -2.60 1.66 -15.49
C ILE A 197 -3.70 2.48 -14.79
N ALA A 198 -3.46 3.77 -14.56
CA ALA A 198 -4.44 4.67 -13.95
C ALA A 198 -5.72 4.80 -14.81
N ASP A 199 -5.58 4.86 -16.13
CA ASP A 199 -6.72 4.91 -17.06
C ASP A 199 -7.48 3.59 -17.15
N SER A 200 -6.79 2.44 -17.03
CA SER A 200 -7.44 1.13 -16.87
C SER A 200 -8.27 1.09 -15.59
N TRP A 201 -7.77 1.69 -14.50
CA TRP A 201 -8.48 1.80 -13.24
C TRP A 201 -9.73 2.68 -13.35
N LYS A 202 -9.62 3.87 -13.98
CA LYS A 202 -10.77 4.74 -14.25
C LYS A 202 -11.83 4.04 -15.11
N ARG A 203 -11.41 3.35 -16.17
CA ARG A 203 -12.32 2.55 -17.03
C ARG A 203 -12.95 1.36 -16.30
N SER A 204 -12.29 0.84 -15.26
CA SER A 204 -12.87 -0.19 -14.40
C SER A 204 -13.92 0.38 -13.43
N GLN A 205 -13.76 1.62 -13.00
CA GLN A 205 -14.73 2.30 -12.15
C GLN A 205 -15.95 2.77 -12.95
N THR A 206 -15.79 3.27 -14.18
CA THR A 206 -16.92 3.80 -14.98
C THR A 206 -17.90 2.74 -15.50
N SER A 207 -17.56 1.45 -15.46
CA SER A 207 -18.52 0.35 -15.70
C SER A 207 -19.42 0.06 -14.50
N THR A 208 -19.21 0.76 -13.37
CA THR A 208 -20.08 0.78 -12.20
C THR A 208 -20.52 2.23 -12.00
N SER A 209 -21.81 2.49 -12.13
CA SER A 209 -22.43 3.84 -12.16
C SER A 209 -21.90 4.81 -11.07
N PRO A 210 -21.68 6.10 -11.39
CA PRO A 210 -21.02 7.04 -10.49
C PRO A 210 -22.03 7.73 -9.58
N ASN A 211 -22.55 7.04 -8.56
CA ASN A 211 -23.32 7.68 -7.50
C ASN A 211 -23.24 6.88 -6.18
N ASN A 212 -22.04 6.69 -5.63
CA ASN A 212 -21.76 6.58 -4.18
C ASN A 212 -20.36 5.99 -3.94
N VAL A 213 -19.35 6.84 -3.92
CA VAL A 213 -17.99 6.43 -3.52
C VAL A 213 -17.94 6.03 -2.04
N HIS A 214 -18.92 6.43 -1.22
CA HIS A 214 -19.00 6.05 0.19
C HIS A 214 -19.78 4.74 0.46
N ASN A 215 -20.71 4.34 -0.41
CA ASN A 215 -21.45 3.08 -0.24
C ASN A 215 -20.72 1.87 -0.82
N GLY A 216 -19.84 2.05 -1.82
CA GLY A 216 -19.13 0.92 -2.46
C GLY A 216 -18.20 0.14 -1.53
N LEU A 217 -17.54 0.80 -0.55
CA LEU A 217 -16.72 0.13 0.45
C LEU A 217 -17.58 -0.69 1.45
N LEU A 218 -18.80 -0.22 1.72
CA LEU A 218 -19.75 -0.87 2.63
C LEU A 218 -20.47 -2.04 1.93
N GLU A 219 -20.74 -1.92 0.63
CA GLU A 219 -21.36 -2.95 -0.20
C GLU A 219 -20.39 -4.10 -0.51
N ASP A 220 -19.11 -3.84 -0.78
CA ASP A 220 -18.08 -4.88 -0.89
C ASP A 220 -17.91 -5.65 0.44
N PHE A 221 -18.08 -4.95 1.56
CA PHE A 221 -18.07 -5.56 2.89
C PHE A 221 -19.33 -6.39 3.15
N GLN A 222 -20.51 -5.93 2.73
CA GLN A 222 -21.76 -6.70 2.83
C GLN A 222 -21.74 -7.94 1.94
N GLN A 223 -21.24 -7.85 0.71
CA GLN A 223 -21.11 -8.97 -0.21
C GLN A 223 -20.14 -10.02 0.34
N TRP A 224 -19.01 -9.57 0.90
CA TRP A 224 -18.04 -10.44 1.57
C TRP A 224 -18.61 -11.13 2.84
N VAL A 225 -19.45 -10.45 3.61
CA VAL A 225 -20.15 -11.02 4.77
C VAL A 225 -21.23 -12.03 4.36
N THR A 226 -21.86 -11.85 3.20
CA THR A 226 -22.92 -12.76 2.72
C THR A 226 -22.39 -14.11 2.23
N GLU A 227 -21.14 -14.17 1.75
CA GLU A 227 -20.56 -15.38 1.14
C GLU A 227 -19.72 -16.27 2.08
N MET A 228 -19.62 -15.95 3.38
CA MET A 228 -18.88 -16.80 4.34
C MET A 228 -19.59 -18.13 4.66
N PRO A 229 -18.89 -19.29 4.55
CA PRO A 229 -19.43 -20.59 4.94
C PRO A 229 -19.66 -20.70 6.46
N PHE A 230 -20.69 -21.45 6.85
CA PHE A 230 -21.27 -21.46 8.20
C PHE A 230 -20.29 -21.73 9.36
N ALA A 231 -19.21 -22.47 9.13
CA ALA A 231 -18.22 -22.80 10.16
C ALA A 231 -17.39 -21.59 10.63
N GLU A 232 -17.19 -20.58 9.77
CA GLU A 232 -16.43 -19.37 10.12
C GLU A 232 -17.30 -18.34 10.88
N ARG A 233 -18.63 -18.38 10.70
CA ARG A 233 -19.56 -17.45 11.37
C ARG A 233 -19.55 -17.58 12.89
N VAL A 234 -19.30 -18.77 13.42
CA VAL A 234 -19.27 -19.03 14.88
C VAL A 234 -18.02 -18.41 15.53
N SER A 235 -16.86 -18.49 14.86
CA SER A 235 -15.60 -17.92 15.36
C SER A 235 -15.61 -16.39 15.42
N TRP A 236 -16.30 -15.72 14.49
CA TRP A 236 -16.45 -14.25 14.51
C TRP A 236 -17.46 -13.76 15.55
N VAL A 237 -18.54 -14.50 15.81
CA VAL A 237 -19.49 -14.16 16.89
C VAL A 237 -18.82 -14.26 18.26
N VAL A 238 -18.02 -15.31 18.48
CA VAL A 238 -17.25 -15.48 19.72
C VAL A 238 -16.12 -14.44 19.81
N GLY A 239 -15.39 -14.19 18.72
CA GLY A 239 -14.33 -13.18 18.65
C GLY A 239 -14.83 -11.73 18.84
N GLY A 240 -15.97 -11.39 18.25
CA GLY A 240 -16.61 -10.07 18.37
C GLY A 240 -17.16 -9.79 19.76
N LEU A 241 -17.72 -10.81 20.42
CA LEU A 241 -18.13 -10.73 21.82
C LEU A 241 -16.93 -10.54 22.75
N VAL A 242 -15.81 -11.24 22.52
CA VAL A 242 -14.58 -11.07 23.33
C VAL A 242 -13.97 -9.68 23.13
N LEU A 243 -13.94 -9.16 21.90
CA LEU A 243 -13.41 -7.82 21.62
C LEU A 243 -14.29 -6.71 22.23
N THR A 244 -15.61 -6.82 22.15
CA THR A 244 -16.53 -5.84 22.74
C THR A 244 -16.49 -5.86 24.27
N VAL A 245 -16.43 -7.04 24.89
CA VAL A 245 -16.23 -7.18 26.34
C VAL A 245 -14.85 -6.65 26.76
N GLY A 246 -13.80 -6.92 25.98
CA GLY A 246 -12.45 -6.42 26.21
C GLY A 246 -12.35 -4.88 26.15
N LEU A 247 -13.00 -4.27 25.16
CA LEU A 247 -13.07 -2.81 25.01
C LEU A 247 -13.91 -2.16 26.12
N PHE A 248 -15.01 -2.79 26.52
CA PHE A 248 -15.81 -2.35 27.66
C PHE A 248 -15.02 -2.44 28.97
N PHE A 249 -14.24 -3.51 29.17
CA PHE A 249 -13.41 -3.65 30.36
C PHE A 249 -12.26 -2.65 30.39
N MET A 250 -11.58 -2.42 29.26
CA MET A 250 -10.52 -1.41 29.11
C MET A 250 -11.04 0.01 29.33
N SER A 251 -12.19 0.36 28.76
CA SER A 251 -12.83 1.68 28.94
C SER A 251 -13.30 1.90 30.38
N LYS A 252 -13.85 0.87 31.04
CA LYS A 252 -14.21 0.92 32.47
C LYS A 252 -12.98 1.09 33.37
N ARG A 253 -11.86 0.40 33.07
CA ARG A 253 -10.59 0.55 33.79
C ARG A 253 -10.00 1.95 33.63
N LYS A 254 -10.03 2.51 32.41
CA LYS A 254 -9.59 3.89 32.12
C LYS A 254 -10.44 4.93 32.87
N ARG A 255 -11.77 4.75 32.89
CA ARG A 255 -12.70 5.63 33.62
C ARG A 255 -12.51 5.54 35.15
N HIS A 256 -12.24 4.35 35.69
CA HIS A 256 -11.95 4.18 37.12
C HIS A 256 -10.62 4.84 37.51
N ARG A 257 -9.57 4.68 36.68
CA ARG A 257 -8.27 5.34 36.87
C ARG A 257 -8.38 6.86 36.82
N GLN A 258 -9.17 7.41 35.90
CA GLN A 258 -9.44 8.86 35.85
C GLN A 258 -10.19 9.36 37.10
N ARG A 259 -11.20 8.63 37.58
CA ARG A 259 -11.91 8.98 38.83
C ARG A 259 -11.00 8.93 40.06
N GLN A 260 -10.13 7.93 40.16
CA GLN A 260 -9.13 7.86 41.23
C GLN A 260 -8.13 9.01 41.16
N MET A 261 -7.66 9.36 39.96
CA MET A 261 -6.77 10.50 39.75
C MET A 261 -7.43 11.82 40.16
N GLN A 262 -8.69 12.05 39.79
CA GLN A 262 -9.46 13.23 40.22
C GLN A 262 -9.65 13.26 41.74
N ALA A 263 -9.97 12.14 42.37
CA ALA A 263 -10.12 12.06 43.82
C ALA A 263 -8.79 12.31 44.56
N ALA A 264 -7.65 11.86 44.02
CA ALA A 264 -6.33 12.14 44.57
C ALA A 264 -5.97 13.63 44.47
N ILE A 265 -6.28 14.28 43.33
CA ILE A 265 -6.06 15.72 43.13
C ILE A 265 -6.91 16.54 44.11
N ILE A 266 -8.19 16.21 44.29
CA ILE A 266 -9.08 16.90 45.24
C ILE A 266 -8.59 16.74 46.68
N ARG A 267 -8.10 15.55 47.06
CA ARG A 267 -7.51 15.32 48.40
C ARG A 267 -6.24 16.13 48.60
N ALA A 268 -5.34 16.16 47.62
CA ALA A 268 -4.12 16.97 47.68
C ALA A 268 -4.43 18.47 47.78
N ALA A 269 -5.46 18.96 47.07
CA ALA A 269 -5.90 20.35 47.18
C ALA A 269 -6.47 20.69 48.56
N ARG A 270 -7.23 19.79 49.19
CA ARG A 270 -7.75 19.98 50.56
C ARG A 270 -6.64 20.00 51.61
N ILE A 271 -5.62 19.15 51.49
CA ILE A 271 -4.47 19.16 52.41
C ILE A 271 -3.74 20.50 52.33
N ARG A 272 -3.48 21.00 51.11
CA ARG A 272 -2.86 22.34 50.92
C ARG A 272 -3.68 23.48 51.51
N GLN A 273 -5.02 23.40 51.49
CA GLN A 273 -5.88 24.39 52.14
C GLN A 273 -5.79 24.32 53.67
N LEU A 274 -5.65 23.12 54.26
CA LEU A 274 -5.45 22.96 55.70
C LEU A 274 -4.07 23.46 56.15
N ASP A 275 -3.04 23.23 55.35
CA ASP A 275 -1.69 23.79 55.60
C ASP A 275 -1.72 25.33 55.54
N SER A 276 -2.41 25.92 54.55
CA SER A 276 -2.58 27.38 54.45
C SER A 276 -3.38 28.01 55.60
N LYS A 277 -4.25 27.22 56.26
CA LYS A 277 -5.05 27.66 57.41
C LYS A 277 -4.31 27.50 58.74
N THR A 278 -3.27 26.67 58.78
CA THR A 278 -2.42 26.46 59.96
C THR A 278 -1.32 27.52 60.06
N ASP A 279 -0.97 28.17 58.95
CA ASP A 279 -0.03 29.31 58.90
C ASP A 279 -0.65 30.68 59.30
N GLN A 280 -1.95 30.74 59.60
CA GLN A 280 -2.62 31.92 60.15
C GLN A 280 -2.95 31.74 61.63
N ARG A 281 -1.93 31.65 62.49
CA ARG A 281 -2.07 31.92 63.93
C ARG A 281 -1.49 33.32 64.21
N PRO A 282 -2.29 34.28 64.72
CA PRO A 282 -1.82 35.65 64.92
C PRO A 282 -0.82 35.73 66.08
N SER A 283 0.29 36.43 65.84
CA SER A 283 1.18 36.94 66.86
C SER A 283 0.48 38.03 67.68
N THR A 284 0.31 37.77 68.99
CA THR A 284 -0.16 38.76 69.96
C THR A 284 0.84 39.91 70.01
N THR A 285 0.42 41.08 69.53
CA THR A 285 1.12 42.36 69.73
C THR A 285 0.40 43.11 70.85
N GLN A 286 1.07 43.30 71.98
CA GLN A 286 0.68 44.33 72.95
C GLN A 286 1.87 45.30 73.08
N GLY A 287 1.75 46.45 72.42
CA GLY A 287 2.65 47.57 72.60
C GLY A 287 2.05 48.57 73.57
N THR A 288 2.87 49.23 74.39
CA THR A 288 2.63 50.63 74.75
C THR A 288 3.96 51.32 75.07
N ARG A 289 4.25 52.38 74.30
CA ARG A 289 5.29 53.39 74.53
C ARG A 289 4.96 54.22 75.77
N LYS A 290 5.98 54.76 76.44
CA LYS A 290 6.06 56.20 76.78
C LYS A 290 7.51 56.62 77.03
N ALA A 291 7.82 57.82 76.56
CA ALA A 291 9.11 58.50 76.53
C ALA A 291 9.44 59.20 77.86
N ALA A 292 10.73 59.48 78.10
CA ALA A 292 11.29 60.83 78.33
C ALA A 292 12.58 60.82 79.18
N VAL A 293 13.60 61.47 78.61
CA VAL A 293 14.69 62.30 79.18
C VAL A 293 14.79 62.47 80.71
N ARG A 294 16.05 62.29 81.17
CA ARG A 294 16.72 62.61 82.45
C ARG A 294 16.46 61.72 83.66
#